data_AF-A0A7X4FSW9-F1
#
_entry.id   AF-A0A7X4FSW9-F1
#
_cell.length_a   1.000
_cell.length_b   1.000
_cell.length_c   1.000
_cell.angle_alpha   90.00
_cell.angle_beta   90.00
_cell.angle_gamma   90.00
#
_symmetry.space_group_name_H-M   'P 1'
#
loop_
_entity.id
_entity.type
_entity.pdbx_description
1 polymer ?
#
loop_
_entity_poly.entity_id
_entity_poly.type
_entity_poly.pdbx_seq_one_letter_code
_entity_poly.pdbx_strand_id
1 'polypeptide(L)' 'MSAGASSLRSPDLSTRVGPLRLQNPILTASGTFGYGLEFAERADLHRLGGLVT' A
#
# COMPACT_ATOMS: atom_id res chain seq x y z
N MET A 1 17.39 19.48 -31.53
CA MET A 1 17.86 18.60 -30.43
C MET A 1 16.96 18.86 -29.23
N SER A 2 16.00 17.98 -28.96
CA SER A 2 15.18 18.05 -27.74
C SER A 2 15.39 16.72 -27.02
N ALA A 3 16.01 16.77 -25.85
CA ALA A 3 16.16 15.62 -24.97
C ALA A 3 14.75 15.23 -24.50
N GLY A 4 14.27 14.06 -24.93
CA GLY A 4 13.03 13.50 -24.45
C GLY A 4 13.14 13.21 -22.96
N ALA A 5 12.48 14.01 -22.13
CA ALA A 5 12.33 13.73 -20.72
C ALA A 5 11.62 12.38 -20.57
N SER A 6 12.35 11.38 -20.08
CA SER A 6 11.75 10.11 -19.66
C SER A 6 10.80 10.41 -18.50
N SER A 7 9.50 10.45 -18.79
CA SER A 7 8.48 10.53 -17.73
C SER A 7 8.61 9.27 -16.89
N LEU A 8 9.14 9.38 -15.68
CA LEU A 8 9.18 8.26 -14.74
C LEU A 8 7.73 7.88 -14.40
N ARG A 9 7.22 6.83 -15.05
CA ARG A 9 5.95 6.22 -14.64
C ARG A 9 6.14 5.65 -13.24
N SER A 10 5.18 5.90 -12.36
CA SER A 10 5.17 5.28 -11.03
C SER A 10 5.16 3.75 -11.19
N PRO A 11 5.97 3.01 -10.42
CA PRO A 11 5.97 1.55 -10.48
C PRO A 11 4.62 0.98 -10.03
N ASP A 12 4.19 -0.10 -10.68
CA ASP A 12 3.07 -0.91 -10.20
C ASP A 12 3.51 -1.63 -8.92
N LEU A 13 2.84 -1.34 -7.82
CA LEU A 13 3.12 -1.92 -6.51
C LEU A 13 2.28 -3.16 -6.22
N SER A 14 1.34 -3.55 -7.09
CA SER A 14 0.47 -4.69 -6.83
C SER A 14 1.27 -5.99 -6.65
N THR A 15 0.88 -6.81 -5.67
CA THR A 15 1.59 -8.06 -5.34
C THR A 15 0.62 -9.22 -5.13
N ARG A 16 1.13 -10.44 -5.30
CA ARG A 16 0.41 -11.68 -5.01
C ARG A 16 1.16 -12.46 -3.92
N VAL A 17 0.46 -12.81 -2.85
CA VAL A 17 0.98 -13.64 -1.76
C VAL A 17 0.07 -14.85 -1.61
N GLY A 18 0.50 -16.00 -2.14
CA GLY A 18 -0.36 -17.17 -2.25
C GLY A 18 -1.67 -16.84 -3.00
N PRO A 19 -2.86 -17.09 -2.40
CA PRO A 19 -4.14 -16.75 -3.02
C PRO A 19 -4.49 -15.26 -2.97
N LEU A 20 -3.82 -14.46 -2.13
CA LEU A 20 -4.15 -13.05 -1.91
C LEU A 20 -3.58 -12.15 -3.01
N ARG A 21 -4.38 -11.19 -3.47
CA ARG A 21 -3.95 -10.09 -4.33
C ARG A 21 -4.02 -8.79 -3.53
N LEU A 22 -2.89 -8.12 -3.38
CA LEU A 22 -2.78 -6.87 -2.63
C LEU A 22 -2.51 -5.73 -3.60
N GLN A 23 -3.13 -4.57 -3.34
CA GLN A 23 -2.90 -3.35 -4.13
C GLN A 23 -1.46 -2.82 -4.02
N ASN A 24 -0.79 -3.11 -2.90
CA ASN A 24 0.61 -2.82 -2.64
C ASN A 24 1.15 -3.74 -1.52
N PRO A 25 2.47 -3.84 -1.30
CA PRO A 25 3.05 -4.74 -0.30
C PRO A 25 3.13 -4.12 1.11
N ILE A 26 2.40 -3.04 1.38
CA ILE A 26 2.45 -2.34 2.66
C ILE A 26 1.34 -2.88 3.56
N LEU A 27 1.71 -3.52 4.66
CA LEU A 27 0.78 -4.04 5.66
C LEU A 27 1.18 -3.54 7.06
N THR A 28 0.22 -3.44 7.96
CA THR A 28 0.54 -3.24 9.39
C THR A 28 1.14 -4.51 9.98
N ALA A 29 1.93 -4.38 11.05
CA ALA A 29 2.31 -5.54 11.86
C ALA A 29 1.19 -5.87 12.86
N SER A 30 1.03 -7.15 13.23
CA SER A 30 0.05 -7.59 14.24
C SER A 30 0.25 -6.81 15.55
N GLY A 31 -0.86 -6.41 16.18
CA GLY A 31 -0.86 -5.67 17.44
C GLY A 31 -0.42 -4.20 17.35
N THR A 32 0.00 -3.70 16.18
CA THR A 32 0.49 -2.31 16.06
C THR A 32 -0.60 -1.29 15.72
N PHE A 33 -1.74 -1.75 15.19
CA PHE A 33 -2.82 -0.90 14.69
C PHE A 33 -4.21 -1.30 15.22
N GLY A 34 -4.31 -2.21 16.19
CA GLY A 34 -5.60 -2.72 16.66
C GLY A 34 -6.47 -3.21 15.49
N TYR A 35 -7.70 -2.72 15.39
CA TYR A 35 -8.59 -2.94 14.24
C TYR A 35 -8.61 -1.77 13.24
N GLY A 36 -7.68 -0.82 13.38
CA GLY A 36 -7.54 0.36 12.52
C GLY A 36 -8.44 1.55 12.91
N LEU A 37 -9.42 1.36 13.79
CA LEU A 37 -10.41 2.40 14.14
C LEU A 37 -9.78 3.68 14.70
N GLU A 38 -8.76 3.53 15.55
CA GLU A 38 -8.03 4.61 16.20
C GLU A 38 -7.17 5.42 15.23
N PHE A 39 -6.85 4.84 14.06
CA PHE A 39 -6.01 5.44 13.03
C PHE A 39 -6.81 5.94 11.82
N ALA A 40 -8.11 5.61 11.72
CA ALA A 40 -8.96 6.01 10.61
C ALA A 40 -9.09 7.53 10.43
N GLU A 41 -8.96 8.29 11.53
CA GLU A 41 -8.97 9.76 11.50
C GLU A 41 -7.60 10.37 11.14
N ARG A 42 -6.52 9.57 11.23
CA ARG A 42 -5.13 10.03 11.09
C ARG A 42 -4.48 9.56 9.79
N ALA A 43 -4.99 8.49 9.19
CA ALA A 43 -4.49 7.91 7.95
C ALA A 43 -5.64 7.27 7.14
N ASP A 44 -5.56 7.39 5.81
CA ASP A 44 -6.45 6.67 4.91
C ASP A 44 -6.02 5.19 4.81
N LEU A 45 -6.71 4.35 5.58
CA LEU A 45 -6.43 2.91 5.64
C LEU A 45 -6.72 2.20 4.32
N HIS A 46 -7.54 2.77 3.42
CA HIS A 46 -7.81 2.17 2.11
C HIS A 46 -6.60 2.18 1.20
N ARG A 47 -5.53 2.89 1.54
CA ARG A 47 -4.26 2.90 0.80
C ARG A 47 -3.32 1.76 1.21
N LEU A 48 -3.57 1.05 2.30
CA LEU A 48 -2.76 -0.08 2.73
C LEU A 48 -3.06 -1.33 1.91
N GLY A 49 -2.04 -2.18 1.70
CA GLY A 49 -2.20 -3.51 1.14
C GLY A 49 -3.03 -4.43 2.05
N GLY A 50 -2.93 -4.26 3.37
CA GLY A 50 -3.76 -4.97 4.33
C GLY A 50 -3.51 -4.57 5.79
N LEU A 51 -4.45 -4.97 6.66
CA LEU A 51 -4.31 -4.92 8.12
C LEU A 51 -4.02 -6.32 8.64
N VAL A 52 -3.03 -6.44 9.52
CA VAL A 52 -2.71 -7.68 10.22
C VAL A 52 -3.15 -7.52 11.68
N THR A 53 -4.08 -8.37 12.12
CA THR A 53 -4.58 -8.45 13.51
C THR A 53 -3.98 -9.65 14.20
#